data_AF-A0A2J2HEC3-F1
#
_entry.id   AF-A0A2J2HEC3-F1
#
_cell.length_a   1.000
_cell.length_b   1.000
_cell.length_c   1.000
_cell.angle_alpha   90.00
_cell.angle_beta   90.00
_cell.angle_gamma   90.00
#
_symmetry.space_group_name_H-M   'P 1'
#
loop_
_entity.id
_entity.type
_entity.pdbx_description
1 polymer ?
#
loop_
_entity_poly.entity_id
_entity_poly.type
_entity_poly.pdbx_seq_one_letter_code
_entity_poly.pdbx_strand_id
1 'polypeptide(L)'
;MPSILLNKTKVIWSRDGILARIYYQEYRGLTVKTLVIELPGRTQALSTMDGFREISFACNNYAPPQLWKWLHEPGNRETYLRELLKELGLRLEDGACLSTGVDMDNVVVKTMEHSGLWVTSFATAGVKTNAMRAGLDEAQCVEEAGKFTCRDREGTINIILLTNAKLTAGAMARALITITEAKVAALQDLDVRSSYNPKVQATGTGTDNAVIISGWGPLITYTGRHSKIGELMAKTVYEAVKEAIIKSSESPDF
;
A
#
# COMPACT_ATOMS: atom_id res chain seq x y z
N MET A 1 25.14 7.48 0.01
CA MET A 1 24.23 7.71 -1.13
C MET A 1 23.66 6.37 -1.53
N PRO A 2 22.35 6.27 -1.86
CA PRO A 2 21.83 5.08 -2.48
C PRO A 2 22.52 4.79 -3.82
N SER A 3 22.60 3.51 -4.16
CA SER A 3 23.07 3.03 -5.45
C SER A 3 22.17 1.92 -5.99
N ILE A 4 21.82 1.98 -7.27
CA ILE A 4 21.10 0.91 -7.96
C ILE A 4 22.03 -0.29 -7.97
N LEU A 5 21.52 -1.41 -7.44
CA LEU A 5 22.16 -2.69 -7.64
C LEU A 5 22.06 -2.99 -9.15
N LEU A 6 23.19 -2.86 -9.85
CA LEU A 6 23.28 -3.02 -11.30
C LEU A 6 22.45 -4.23 -11.76
N ASN A 7 21.42 -3.96 -12.57
CA ASN A 7 20.57 -4.92 -13.29
C ASN A 7 19.57 -5.76 -12.47
N LYS A 8 19.09 -5.33 -11.30
CA LYS A 8 17.90 -5.93 -10.69
C LYS A 8 16.70 -4.98 -10.76
N THR A 9 15.94 -5.12 -11.85
CA THR A 9 14.59 -4.58 -11.98
C THR A 9 13.67 -5.72 -12.41
N LYS A 10 12.51 -5.84 -11.78
CA LYS A 10 11.53 -6.89 -12.08
C LYS A 10 10.20 -6.25 -12.49
N VAL A 11 9.78 -6.46 -13.73
CA VAL A 11 8.42 -6.12 -14.16
C VAL A 11 7.47 -7.15 -13.54
N ILE A 12 6.47 -6.69 -12.79
CA ILE A 12 5.51 -7.58 -12.13
C ILE A 12 4.10 -7.47 -12.72
N TRP A 13 3.79 -6.38 -13.41
CA TRP A 13 2.48 -6.16 -14.02
C TRP A 13 2.57 -5.03 -15.06
N SER A 14 1.78 -5.14 -16.13
CA SER A 14 1.58 -4.05 -17.08
C SER A 14 0.20 -4.15 -17.74
N ARG A 15 -0.42 -3.00 -18.01
CA ARG A 15 -1.71 -2.89 -18.73
C ARG A 15 -1.96 -1.45 -19.15
N ASP A 16 -2.51 -1.22 -20.34
CA ASP A 16 -2.97 0.10 -20.81
C ASP A 16 -1.93 1.23 -20.65
N GLY A 17 -0.65 0.91 -20.89
CA GLY A 17 0.46 1.86 -20.73
C GLY A 17 0.93 2.10 -19.28
N ILE A 18 0.30 1.46 -18.31
CA ILE A 18 0.74 1.42 -16.90
C ILE A 18 1.76 0.30 -16.74
N LEU A 19 2.86 0.59 -16.05
CA LEU A 19 3.96 -0.35 -15.84
C LEU A 19 4.33 -0.42 -14.36
N ALA A 20 4.23 -1.60 -13.75
CA ALA A 20 4.63 -1.85 -12.37
C ALA A 20 5.97 -2.61 -12.32
N ARG A 21 6.95 -2.01 -11.66
CA ARG A 21 8.32 -2.53 -11.53
C ARG A 21 8.78 -2.52 -10.08
N ILE A 22 9.49 -3.57 -9.68
CA ILE A 22 10.27 -3.58 -8.44
C ILE A 22 11.71 -3.22 -8.81
N TYR A 23 12.20 -2.14 -8.21
CA TYR A 23 13.59 -1.70 -8.28
C TYR A 23 14.32 -2.15 -7.02
N TYR A 24 15.49 -2.77 -7.20
CA TYR A 24 16.33 -3.21 -6.11
C TYR A 24 17.47 -2.20 -5.98
N GLN A 25 17.50 -1.52 -4.84
CA GLN A 25 18.43 -0.43 -4.55
C GLN A 25 19.21 -0.77 -3.30
N GLU A 26 20.35 -0.12 -3.11
CA GLU A 26 21.09 -0.15 -1.86
C GLU A 26 20.91 1.20 -1.15
N TYR A 27 20.70 1.17 0.17
CA TYR A 27 20.70 2.38 0.99
C TYR A 27 21.43 2.08 2.29
N ARG A 28 22.51 2.82 2.57
CA ARG A 28 23.38 2.63 3.76
C ARG A 28 23.88 1.17 3.89
N GLY A 29 24.29 0.55 2.78
CA GLY A 29 24.79 -0.83 2.77
C GLY A 29 23.73 -1.91 2.96
N LEU A 30 22.44 -1.54 2.92
CA LEU A 30 21.31 -2.47 3.04
C LEU A 30 20.53 -2.51 1.74
N THR A 31 20.09 -3.70 1.34
CA THR A 31 19.17 -3.85 0.21
C THR A 31 17.79 -3.34 0.58
N VAL A 32 17.27 -2.45 -0.25
CA VAL A 32 15.90 -1.92 -0.18
C VAL A 32 15.22 -2.17 -1.51
N LYS A 33 13.89 -2.22 -1.52
CA LYS A 33 13.14 -2.54 -2.75
C LYS A 33 11.99 -1.57 -2.91
N THR A 34 11.89 -0.96 -4.08
CA THR A 34 10.83 0.02 -4.37
C THR A 34 9.95 -0.52 -5.47
N LEU A 35 8.69 -0.84 -5.15
CA LEU A 35 7.66 -0.98 -6.17
C LEU A 35 7.30 0.41 -6.68
N VAL A 36 7.37 0.62 -7.99
CA VAL A 36 6.86 1.82 -8.67
C VAL A 36 5.84 1.37 -9.71
N ILE A 37 4.69 2.03 -9.72
CA ILE A 37 3.61 1.89 -10.71
C ILE A 37 3.58 3.18 -11.51
N GLU A 38 4.23 3.17 -12.68
CA GLU A 38 4.31 4.31 -13.59
C GLU A 38 3.02 4.39 -14.42
N LEU A 39 2.44 5.59 -14.48
CA LEU A 39 1.17 5.86 -15.16
C LEU A 39 1.40 6.47 -16.54
N PRO A 40 0.54 6.19 -17.54
CA PRO A 40 0.68 6.73 -18.90
C PRO A 40 0.46 8.25 -18.99
N GLY A 41 -0.10 8.85 -17.94
CA GLY A 41 -0.28 10.29 -17.80
C GLY A 41 -0.54 10.67 -16.35
N ARG A 42 -0.64 11.97 -16.08
CA ARG A 42 -1.05 12.45 -14.76
C ARG A 42 -2.53 12.15 -14.51
N THR A 43 -2.88 11.75 -13.29
CA THR A 43 -4.26 11.47 -12.88
C THR A 43 -4.48 11.77 -11.41
N GLN A 44 -5.75 11.87 -11.02
CA GLN A 44 -6.14 12.05 -9.63
C GLN A 44 -5.99 10.75 -8.85
N ALA A 45 -5.47 10.87 -7.63
CA ALA A 45 -5.42 9.80 -6.66
C ALA A 45 -5.82 10.31 -5.27
N LEU A 46 -6.29 9.39 -4.43
CA LEU A 46 -6.51 9.60 -3.01
C LEU A 46 -5.58 8.70 -2.22
N SER A 47 -4.65 9.31 -1.48
CA SER A 47 -3.69 8.65 -0.59
C SER A 47 -4.10 8.87 0.86
N THR A 48 -4.00 7.83 1.70
CA THR A 48 -4.17 7.99 3.15
C THR A 48 -3.04 8.80 3.80
N MET A 49 -1.89 8.91 3.11
CA MET A 49 -0.73 9.69 3.58
C MET A 49 -0.82 11.17 3.19
N ASP A 50 -1.33 11.47 1.99
CA ASP A 50 -1.23 12.81 1.38
C ASP A 50 -2.58 13.44 1.02
N GLY A 51 -3.68 12.73 1.21
CA GLY A 51 -5.01 13.15 0.74
C GLY A 51 -5.15 13.09 -0.79
N PHE A 52 -5.98 13.98 -1.34
CA PHE A 52 -6.17 14.09 -2.78
C PHE A 52 -5.00 14.78 -3.45
N ARG A 53 -4.48 14.17 -4.51
CA ARG A 53 -3.39 14.74 -5.30
C ARG A 53 -3.38 14.22 -6.72
N GLU A 54 -2.72 14.98 -7.59
CA GLU A 54 -2.41 14.53 -8.94
C GLU A 54 -1.04 13.85 -8.98
N ILE A 55 -0.96 12.65 -9.57
CA ILE A 55 0.25 11.81 -9.60
C ILE A 55 0.57 11.33 -11.01
N SER A 56 1.86 11.05 -11.28
CA SER A 56 2.34 10.29 -12.44
C SER A 56 2.82 8.88 -12.07
N PHE A 57 2.97 8.58 -10.79
CA PHE A 57 3.27 7.23 -10.32
C PHE A 57 2.74 7.01 -8.89
N ALA A 58 2.58 5.74 -8.52
CA ALA A 58 2.44 5.33 -7.12
C ALA A 58 3.63 4.45 -6.73
N CYS A 59 3.98 4.43 -5.44
CA CYS A 59 5.07 3.58 -4.96
C CYS A 59 4.77 2.93 -3.62
N ASN A 60 5.36 1.76 -3.38
CA ASN A 60 5.41 1.11 -2.08
C ASN A 60 6.86 0.67 -1.87
N ASN A 61 7.52 1.22 -0.85
CA ASN A 61 8.92 0.95 -0.60
C ASN A 61 9.08 0.03 0.62
N TYR A 62 9.85 -1.03 0.42
CA TYR A 62 10.34 -1.92 1.47
C TYR A 62 11.62 -1.35 2.09
N ALA A 63 11.58 -1.21 3.42
CA ALA A 63 12.75 -0.96 4.24
C ALA A 63 12.97 -2.13 5.22
N PRO A 64 14.19 -2.69 5.31
CA PRO A 64 14.48 -3.79 6.21
C PRO A 64 14.55 -3.32 7.68
N PRO A 65 14.37 -4.22 8.67
CA PRO A 65 14.30 -3.87 10.10
C PRO A 65 15.44 -3.01 10.63
N GLN A 66 16.65 -3.19 10.09
CA GLN A 66 17.84 -2.45 10.46
C GLN A 66 17.74 -0.94 10.16
N LEU A 67 16.85 -0.53 9.24
CA LEU A 67 16.61 0.89 8.92
C LEU A 67 15.50 1.53 9.75
N TRP A 68 14.61 0.75 10.37
CA TRP A 68 13.36 1.30 10.94
C TRP A 68 13.60 2.35 12.00
N LYS A 69 14.48 2.08 12.97
CA LYS A 69 14.80 3.05 14.03
C LYS A 69 15.23 4.41 13.45
N TRP A 70 16.06 4.39 12.41
CA TRP A 70 16.52 5.61 11.75
C TRP A 70 15.42 6.27 10.90
N LEU A 71 14.59 5.49 10.22
CA LEU A 71 13.48 6.00 9.39
C LEU A 71 12.38 6.68 10.22
N HIS A 72 12.18 6.25 11.47
CA HIS A 72 11.20 6.84 12.38
C HIS A 72 11.66 8.15 13.01
N GLU A 73 12.94 8.54 12.87
CA GLU A 73 13.37 9.88 13.24
C GLU A 73 12.77 10.93 12.28
N PRO A 74 12.35 12.10 12.78
CA PRO A 74 11.71 13.13 11.97
C PRO A 74 12.51 13.51 10.71
N GLY A 75 11.85 13.50 9.55
CA GLY A 75 12.42 13.89 8.25
C GLY A 75 13.27 12.85 7.54
N ASN A 76 13.68 11.77 8.22
CA ASN A 76 14.53 10.74 7.61
C ASN A 76 13.78 9.92 6.56
N ARG A 77 12.51 9.56 6.82
CA ARG A 77 11.65 8.89 5.82
C ARG A 77 11.54 9.70 4.53
N GLU A 78 11.33 11.01 4.63
CA GLU A 78 11.18 11.87 3.46
C GLU A 78 12.49 11.95 2.67
N THR A 79 13.61 12.20 3.37
CA THR A 79 14.95 12.20 2.77
C THR A 79 15.25 10.88 2.06
N TYR A 80 14.97 9.76 2.73
CA TYR A 80 15.15 8.41 2.20
C TYR A 80 14.37 8.18 0.90
N LEU A 81 13.06 8.46 0.88
CA LEU A 81 12.26 8.29 -0.33
C LEU A 81 12.70 9.24 -1.45
N ARG A 82 13.07 10.48 -1.13
CA ARG A 82 13.58 11.44 -2.12
C ARG A 82 14.85 10.95 -2.79
N GLU A 83 15.80 10.43 -2.02
CA GLU A 83 17.06 9.92 -2.56
C GLU A 83 16.84 8.67 -3.43
N LEU A 84 16.00 7.73 -2.98
CA LEU A 84 15.68 6.54 -3.76
C LEU A 84 14.94 6.86 -5.06
N LEU A 85 13.97 7.77 -5.04
CA LEU A 85 13.21 8.14 -6.24
C LEU A 85 14.05 8.95 -7.22
N LYS A 86 14.90 9.85 -6.71
CA LYS A 86 15.82 10.67 -7.54
C LYS A 86 16.72 9.77 -8.40
N GLU A 87 17.19 8.67 -7.83
CA GLU A 87 17.98 7.67 -8.54
C GLU A 87 17.22 7.00 -9.69
N LEU A 88 15.90 6.89 -9.59
CA LEU A 88 15.02 6.39 -10.64
C LEU A 88 14.59 7.48 -11.63
N GLY A 89 15.12 8.71 -11.50
CA GLY A 89 14.68 9.87 -12.29
C GLY A 89 13.29 10.39 -11.91
N LEU A 90 12.78 10.03 -10.74
CA LEU A 90 11.45 10.41 -10.23
C LEU A 90 11.57 11.46 -9.12
N ARG A 91 10.53 12.28 -8.98
CA ARG A 91 10.40 13.26 -7.89
C ARG A 91 9.29 12.82 -6.94
N LEU A 92 9.52 12.92 -5.63
CA LEU A 92 8.56 12.51 -4.60
C LEU A 92 7.22 13.30 -4.72
N GLU A 93 7.28 14.55 -5.16
CA GLU A 93 6.12 15.42 -5.38
C GLU A 93 5.18 14.92 -6.48
N ASP A 94 5.69 14.12 -7.41
CA ASP A 94 4.93 13.63 -8.55
C ASP A 94 4.22 12.29 -8.27
N GLY A 95 4.42 11.67 -7.11
CA GLY A 95 3.85 10.35 -6.83
C GLY A 95 3.30 10.19 -5.42
N ALA A 96 2.45 9.18 -5.23
CA ALA A 96 1.92 8.78 -3.92
C ALA A 96 2.70 7.56 -3.41
N CYS A 97 3.40 7.71 -2.28
CA CYS A 97 4.39 6.73 -1.84
C CYS A 97 4.12 6.19 -0.43
N LEU A 98 3.92 4.88 -0.36
CA LEU A 98 3.77 4.11 0.87
C LEU A 98 5.10 3.49 1.31
N SER A 99 5.16 3.07 2.57
CA SER A 99 6.31 2.38 3.15
C SER A 99 5.85 1.10 3.85
N THR A 100 6.65 0.05 3.80
CA THR A 100 6.29 -1.25 4.41
C THR A 100 7.53 -2.00 4.88
N GLY A 101 7.34 -2.83 5.90
CA GLY A 101 8.32 -3.84 6.31
C GLY A 101 8.25 -5.11 5.47
N VAL A 102 7.21 -5.33 4.69
CA VAL A 102 7.10 -6.54 3.86
C VAL A 102 8.01 -6.43 2.65
N ASP A 103 8.83 -7.45 2.40
CA ASP A 103 9.69 -7.51 1.22
C ASP A 103 8.87 -7.36 -0.08
N MET A 104 9.29 -6.50 -1.01
CA MET A 104 8.56 -6.31 -2.28
C MET A 104 8.48 -7.55 -3.17
N ASP A 105 9.35 -8.56 -3.00
CA ASP A 105 9.17 -9.86 -3.67
C ASP A 105 7.90 -10.59 -3.20
N ASN A 106 7.37 -10.18 -2.05
CA ASN A 106 6.12 -10.67 -1.46
C ASN A 106 4.89 -9.84 -1.81
N VAL A 107 5.01 -8.78 -2.64
CA VAL A 107 3.81 -8.08 -3.12
C VAL A 107 2.88 -9.02 -3.87
N VAL A 108 1.59 -8.91 -3.59
CA VAL A 108 0.53 -9.63 -4.29
C VAL A 108 -0.15 -8.68 -5.25
N VAL A 109 -0.35 -9.15 -6.49
CA VAL A 109 -1.07 -8.41 -7.53
C VAL A 109 -2.28 -9.21 -7.97
N LYS A 110 -3.47 -8.61 -7.88
CA LYS A 110 -4.72 -9.21 -8.36
C LYS A 110 -5.43 -8.24 -9.30
N THR A 111 -6.01 -8.78 -10.36
CA THR A 111 -6.83 -8.02 -11.32
C THR A 111 -8.17 -8.73 -11.49
N MET A 112 -9.26 -7.96 -11.47
CA MET A 112 -10.59 -8.44 -11.84
C MET A 112 -11.23 -7.49 -12.85
N GLU A 113 -12.08 -8.03 -13.72
CA GLU A 113 -12.70 -7.28 -14.79
C GLU A 113 -14.14 -7.68 -15.05
N HIS A 114 -14.92 -6.72 -15.57
CA HIS A 114 -16.29 -6.93 -15.99
C HIS A 114 -16.68 -5.88 -17.04
N SER A 115 -17.12 -6.33 -18.21
CA SER A 115 -17.70 -5.49 -19.26
C SER A 115 -16.85 -4.24 -19.60
N GLY A 116 -15.54 -4.45 -19.78
CA GLY A 116 -14.59 -3.39 -20.13
C GLY A 116 -14.09 -2.54 -18.95
N LEU A 117 -14.63 -2.73 -17.73
CA LEU A 117 -14.04 -2.18 -16.50
C LEU A 117 -13.06 -3.19 -15.92
N TRP A 118 -11.93 -2.71 -15.41
CA TRP A 118 -11.00 -3.53 -14.65
C TRP A 118 -10.52 -2.80 -13.39
N VAL A 119 -10.16 -3.59 -12.38
CA VAL A 119 -9.57 -3.12 -11.13
C VAL A 119 -8.35 -3.99 -10.83
N THR A 120 -7.24 -3.37 -10.45
CA THR A 120 -6.02 -4.05 -10.03
C THR A 120 -5.61 -3.57 -8.64
N SER A 121 -5.30 -4.51 -7.75
CA SER A 121 -4.76 -4.22 -6.41
C SER A 121 -3.35 -4.77 -6.29
N PHE A 122 -2.46 -3.94 -5.75
CA PHE A 122 -1.14 -4.30 -5.25
C PHE A 122 -1.20 -4.25 -3.72
N ALA A 123 -0.99 -5.39 -3.06
CA ALA A 123 -1.10 -5.50 -1.61
C ALA A 123 0.17 -6.05 -0.98
N THR A 124 0.57 -5.46 0.14
CA THR A 124 1.47 -6.09 1.11
C THR A 124 0.79 -6.12 2.46
N ALA A 125 1.01 -7.18 3.26
CA ALA A 125 0.34 -7.34 4.54
C ALA A 125 1.29 -7.94 5.59
N GLY A 126 1.74 -7.12 6.54
CA GLY A 126 2.51 -7.56 7.71
C GLY A 126 1.67 -7.44 8.98
N VAL A 127 1.14 -8.58 9.47
CA VAL A 127 0.15 -8.60 10.57
C VAL A 127 0.66 -9.17 11.88
N LYS A 128 1.86 -9.77 11.94
CA LYS A 128 2.31 -10.54 13.12
C LYS A 128 2.51 -9.68 14.37
N THR A 129 3.08 -8.49 14.20
CA THR A 129 3.53 -7.65 15.33
C THR A 129 2.62 -6.46 15.63
N ASN A 130 1.84 -5.98 14.65
CA ASN A 130 1.04 -4.76 14.75
C ASN A 130 -0.44 -4.94 14.37
N ALA A 131 -0.98 -6.16 14.35
CA ALA A 131 -2.40 -6.37 14.10
C ALA A 131 -3.25 -5.79 15.25
N MET A 132 -4.25 -4.98 14.92
CA MET A 132 -5.10 -4.26 15.87
C MET A 132 -6.59 -4.43 15.57
N ARG A 133 -7.39 -4.46 16.63
CA ARG A 133 -8.85 -4.38 16.59
C ARG A 133 -9.29 -2.93 16.85
N ALA A 134 -9.72 -2.27 15.78
CA ALA A 134 -10.27 -0.92 15.87
C ALA A 134 -11.48 -0.88 16.82
N GLY A 135 -11.54 0.16 17.66
CA GLY A 135 -12.57 0.32 18.67
C GLY A 135 -12.38 -0.50 19.95
N LEU A 136 -11.26 -1.23 20.09
CA LEU A 136 -10.95 -1.99 21.31
C LEU A 136 -9.50 -1.86 21.76
N ASP A 137 -8.52 -2.09 20.86
CA ASP A 137 -7.10 -2.05 21.24
C ASP A 137 -6.64 -0.61 21.50
N GLU A 138 -5.78 -0.44 22.51
CA GLU A 138 -5.26 0.87 22.90
C GLU A 138 -4.14 1.35 21.98
N ALA A 139 -4.14 2.66 21.68
CA ALA A 139 -3.13 3.30 20.86
C ALA A 139 -1.73 3.16 21.49
N GLN A 140 -0.73 2.89 20.65
CA GLN A 140 0.68 2.79 21.07
C GLN A 140 1.50 4.03 20.69
N CYS A 141 0.87 4.99 20.03
CA CYS A 141 1.45 6.23 19.59
C CYS A 141 0.61 7.40 20.09
N VAL A 142 1.29 8.46 20.51
CA VAL A 142 0.68 9.77 20.77
C VAL A 142 1.33 10.77 19.84
N GLU A 143 0.49 11.59 19.20
CA GLU A 143 0.93 12.71 18.40
C GLU A 143 0.74 14.01 19.17
N GLU A 144 1.81 14.78 19.34
CA GLU A 144 1.76 16.13 19.89
C GLU A 144 2.40 17.10 18.88
N ALA A 145 1.57 17.99 18.29
CA ALA A 145 1.99 18.99 17.32
C ALA A 145 2.83 18.44 16.15
N GLY A 146 2.35 17.36 15.51
CA GLY A 146 3.04 16.75 14.36
C GLY A 146 4.17 15.78 14.73
N LYS A 147 4.43 15.56 16.02
CA LYS A 147 5.48 14.66 16.50
C LYS A 147 4.87 13.41 17.12
N PHE A 148 5.19 12.26 16.53
CA PHE A 148 4.76 10.96 17.03
C PHE A 148 5.77 10.40 18.04
N THR A 149 5.27 9.95 19.19
CA THR A 149 6.01 9.13 20.15
C THR A 149 5.34 7.77 20.21
N CYS A 150 6.02 6.73 19.72
CA CYS A 150 5.46 5.38 19.57
C CYS A 150 6.23 4.35 20.39
N ARG A 151 5.54 3.28 20.81
CA ARG A 151 6.20 2.02 21.22
C ARG A 151 6.45 1.16 19.97
N ASP A 152 7.65 0.63 19.84
CA ASP A 152 8.11 -0.08 18.65
C ASP A 152 7.28 -1.35 18.37
N ARG A 153 6.33 -1.26 17.44
CA ARG A 153 5.67 -2.41 16.82
C ARG A 153 5.39 -2.10 15.36
N GLU A 154 5.86 -3.01 14.51
CA GLU A 154 6.00 -2.76 13.08
C GLU A 154 5.04 -3.68 12.32
N GLY A 155 4.68 -3.30 11.10
CA GLY A 155 3.75 -4.07 10.28
C GLY A 155 2.58 -3.22 9.82
N THR A 156 2.29 -3.34 8.53
CA THR A 156 1.28 -2.54 7.84
C THR A 156 0.61 -3.40 6.78
N ILE A 157 -0.67 -3.13 6.53
CA ILE A 157 -1.32 -3.53 5.29
C ILE A 157 -1.37 -2.33 4.36
N ASN A 158 -0.63 -2.39 3.25
CA ASN A 158 -0.65 -1.38 2.20
C ASN A 158 -1.44 -1.88 1.00
N ILE A 159 -2.35 -1.06 0.50
CA ILE A 159 -3.17 -1.35 -0.69
C ILE A 159 -3.02 -0.23 -1.70
N ILE A 160 -2.43 -0.50 -2.86
CA ILE A 160 -2.53 0.40 -4.03
C ILE A 160 -3.57 -0.18 -4.97
N LEU A 161 -4.68 0.53 -5.16
CA LEU A 161 -5.79 0.14 -6.01
C LEU A 161 -5.91 1.09 -7.19
N LEU A 162 -5.97 0.55 -8.40
CA LEU A 162 -6.16 1.32 -9.62
C LEU A 162 -7.21 0.66 -10.52
N THR A 163 -7.82 1.46 -11.36
CA THR A 163 -8.84 1.04 -12.32
C THR A 163 -8.68 1.82 -13.62
N ASN A 164 -9.19 1.32 -14.74
CA ASN A 164 -9.32 2.15 -15.93
C ASN A 164 -10.41 3.22 -15.78
N ALA A 165 -11.38 3.08 -14.89
CA ALA A 165 -12.46 4.06 -14.75
C ALA A 165 -11.95 5.42 -14.23
N LYS A 166 -12.51 6.50 -14.75
CA LYS A 166 -12.29 7.84 -14.20
C LYS A 166 -13.16 8.03 -12.96
N LEU A 167 -12.56 8.26 -11.80
CA LEU A 167 -13.26 8.36 -10.52
C LEU A 167 -13.46 9.82 -10.10
N THR A 168 -14.64 10.15 -9.58
CA THR A 168 -14.82 11.42 -8.84
C THR A 168 -14.15 11.36 -7.46
N ALA A 169 -13.93 12.52 -6.84
CA ALA A 169 -13.47 12.59 -5.44
C ALA A 169 -14.38 11.78 -4.49
N GLY A 170 -15.70 11.91 -4.65
CA GLY A 170 -16.67 11.13 -3.88
C GLY A 170 -16.57 9.62 -4.11
N ALA A 171 -16.30 9.19 -5.35
CA ALA A 171 -16.07 7.78 -5.68
C ALA A 171 -14.77 7.25 -5.06
N MET A 172 -13.68 8.03 -5.06
CA MET A 172 -12.43 7.64 -4.41
C MET A 172 -12.58 7.55 -2.89
N ALA A 173 -13.23 8.52 -2.26
CA ALA A 173 -13.50 8.49 -0.82
C ALA A 173 -14.39 7.31 -0.43
N ARG A 174 -15.43 7.02 -1.23
CA ARG A 174 -16.28 5.83 -1.04
C ARG A 174 -15.50 4.53 -1.19
N ALA A 175 -14.53 4.48 -2.11
CA ALA A 175 -13.73 3.29 -2.34
C ALA A 175 -12.93 2.90 -1.09
N LEU A 176 -12.42 3.86 -0.31
CA LEU A 176 -11.74 3.58 0.96
C LEU A 176 -12.60 2.76 1.93
N ILE A 177 -13.90 3.06 2.03
CA ILE A 177 -14.84 2.27 2.85
C ILE A 177 -14.95 0.85 2.29
N THR A 178 -15.23 0.73 0.99
CA THR A 178 -15.39 -0.57 0.30
C THR A 178 -14.16 -1.47 0.47
N ILE A 179 -12.96 -0.94 0.27
CA ILE A 179 -11.73 -1.73 0.38
C ILE A 179 -11.34 -2.03 1.83
N THR A 180 -11.72 -1.15 2.77
CA THR A 180 -11.51 -1.40 4.20
C THR A 180 -12.37 -2.56 4.67
N GLU A 181 -13.65 -2.59 4.29
CA GLU A 181 -14.55 -3.72 4.60
C GLU A 181 -14.04 -5.03 3.98
N ALA A 182 -13.55 -4.99 2.73
CA ALA A 182 -12.97 -6.15 2.06
C ALA A 182 -11.70 -6.67 2.76
N LYS A 183 -10.80 -5.77 3.14
CA LYS A 183 -9.61 -6.09 3.96
C LYS A 183 -10.03 -6.74 5.28
N VAL A 184 -10.99 -6.15 6.01
CA VAL A 184 -11.48 -6.70 7.28
C VAL A 184 -12.05 -8.11 7.09
N ALA A 185 -12.83 -8.35 6.03
CA ALA A 185 -13.35 -9.68 5.73
C ALA A 185 -12.22 -10.70 5.48
N ALA A 186 -11.16 -10.31 4.76
CA ALA A 186 -10.00 -11.17 4.56
C ALA A 186 -9.29 -11.53 5.88
N LEU A 187 -9.13 -10.56 6.79
CA LEU A 187 -8.55 -10.82 8.13
C LEU A 187 -9.45 -11.74 8.97
N GLN A 188 -10.77 -11.54 8.92
CA GLN A 188 -11.74 -12.36 9.65
C GLN A 188 -11.72 -13.81 9.16
N ASP A 189 -11.69 -14.03 7.85
CA ASP A 189 -11.68 -15.36 7.25
C ASP A 189 -10.37 -16.11 7.50
N LEU A 190 -9.25 -15.39 7.68
CA LEU A 190 -7.96 -15.95 8.08
C LEU A 190 -7.75 -16.02 9.59
N ASP A 191 -8.76 -15.63 10.37
CA ASP A 191 -8.71 -15.56 11.82
C ASP A 191 -7.51 -14.78 12.39
N VAL A 192 -7.12 -13.69 11.74
CA VAL A 192 -6.01 -12.85 12.20
C VAL A 192 -6.37 -12.24 13.55
N ARG A 193 -5.62 -12.63 14.59
CA ARG A 193 -5.82 -12.13 15.96
C ARG A 193 -5.07 -10.84 16.21
N SER A 194 -5.59 -10.02 17.12
CA SER A 194 -4.85 -8.84 17.58
C SER A 194 -3.55 -9.25 18.27
N SER A 195 -2.46 -8.57 17.92
CA SER A 195 -1.16 -8.72 18.58
C SER A 195 -1.14 -8.13 19.99
N TYR A 196 -2.19 -7.42 20.40
CA TYR A 196 -2.37 -6.78 21.70
C TYR A 196 -3.34 -7.57 22.59
N ASN A 197 -4.37 -8.17 21.98
CA ASN A 197 -5.32 -9.03 22.65
C ASN A 197 -5.66 -10.25 21.77
N PRO A 198 -4.97 -11.39 21.97
CA PRO A 198 -5.17 -12.58 21.13
C PRO A 198 -6.59 -13.18 21.19
N LYS A 199 -7.44 -12.76 22.13
CA LYS A 199 -8.83 -13.22 22.24
C LYS A 199 -9.76 -12.61 21.19
N VAL A 200 -9.33 -11.56 20.48
CA VAL A 200 -10.16 -10.85 19.48
C VAL A 200 -9.53 -10.89 18.10
N GLN A 201 -10.37 -10.84 17.07
CA GLN A 201 -9.93 -10.73 15.68
C GLN A 201 -9.58 -9.28 15.34
N ALA A 202 -8.43 -9.08 14.70
CA ALA A 202 -7.98 -7.79 14.20
C ALA A 202 -8.85 -7.31 13.01
N THR A 203 -8.88 -6.00 12.81
CA THR A 203 -9.56 -5.35 11.66
C THR A 203 -8.58 -4.69 10.71
N GLY A 204 -7.29 -4.73 11.03
CA GLY A 204 -6.20 -4.12 10.28
C GLY A 204 -4.93 -4.14 11.12
N THR A 205 -3.95 -3.34 10.73
CA THR A 205 -2.86 -2.93 11.62
C THR A 205 -3.07 -1.51 12.14
N GLY A 206 -2.22 -1.06 13.06
CA GLY A 206 -2.23 0.33 13.51
C GLY A 206 -1.79 1.36 12.45
N THR A 207 -1.30 0.91 11.29
CA THR A 207 -0.62 1.75 10.27
C THR A 207 -1.03 1.40 8.84
N ASP A 208 -2.22 0.84 8.65
CA ASP A 208 -2.74 0.50 7.32
C ASP A 208 -2.79 1.74 6.41
N ASN A 209 -2.35 1.59 5.16
CA ASN A 209 -2.39 2.67 4.19
C ASN A 209 -2.99 2.23 2.85
N ALA A 210 -3.58 3.19 2.14
CA ALA A 210 -4.13 2.93 0.82
C ALA A 210 -3.91 4.10 -0.15
N VAL A 211 -3.77 3.76 -1.43
CA VAL A 211 -3.80 4.70 -2.56
C VAL A 211 -4.86 4.23 -3.55
N ILE A 212 -5.83 5.09 -3.84
CA ILE A 212 -6.83 4.87 -4.89
C ILE A 212 -6.45 5.72 -6.10
N ILE A 213 -6.20 5.11 -7.25
CA ILE A 213 -5.77 5.78 -8.48
C ILE A 213 -6.91 5.77 -9.50
N SER A 214 -7.29 6.94 -9.98
CA SER A 214 -8.27 7.10 -11.07
C SER A 214 -7.64 6.78 -12.43
N GLY A 215 -8.38 6.10 -13.29
CA GLY A 215 -8.02 5.91 -14.70
C GLY A 215 -8.55 7.01 -15.62
N TRP A 216 -8.52 6.71 -16.92
CA TRP A 216 -8.88 7.62 -18.02
C TRP A 216 -10.12 7.19 -18.83
N GLY A 217 -10.76 6.10 -18.44
CA GLY A 217 -11.93 5.52 -19.09
C GLY A 217 -13.25 6.13 -18.60
N PRO A 218 -14.33 5.34 -18.54
CA PRO A 218 -15.67 5.84 -18.24
C PRO A 218 -15.75 6.49 -16.85
N LEU A 219 -16.54 7.55 -16.73
CA LEU A 219 -16.75 8.26 -15.48
C LEU A 219 -17.58 7.42 -14.50
N ILE A 220 -17.06 7.26 -13.29
CA ILE A 220 -17.71 6.59 -12.16
C ILE A 220 -17.81 7.58 -10.99
N THR A 221 -19.04 7.76 -10.51
CA THR A 221 -19.36 8.67 -9.40
C THR A 221 -19.62 7.94 -8.09
N TYR A 222 -19.75 6.61 -8.13
CA TYR A 222 -20.09 5.77 -6.97
C TYR A 222 -19.41 4.40 -7.05
N THR A 223 -18.74 4.00 -5.95
CA THR A 223 -17.94 2.76 -5.82
C THR A 223 -18.36 1.94 -4.60
N GLY A 224 -19.58 2.16 -4.09
CA GLY A 224 -20.14 1.32 -3.03
C GLY A 224 -20.45 -0.09 -3.55
N ARG A 225 -20.58 -1.05 -2.64
CA ARG A 225 -20.73 -2.49 -2.95
C ARG A 225 -21.96 -2.87 -3.79
N HIS A 226 -22.97 -1.99 -3.89
CA HIS A 226 -24.10 -2.17 -4.83
C HIS A 226 -23.76 -1.86 -6.29
N SER A 227 -22.64 -1.19 -6.56
CA SER A 227 -22.15 -0.94 -7.92
C SER A 227 -21.24 -2.07 -8.36
N LYS A 228 -21.25 -2.36 -9.67
CA LYS A 228 -20.38 -3.39 -10.25
C LYS A 228 -18.90 -3.10 -10.02
N ILE A 229 -18.47 -1.85 -10.16
CA ILE A 229 -17.08 -1.47 -9.90
C ILE A 229 -16.74 -1.59 -8.40
N GLY A 230 -17.66 -1.24 -7.49
CA GLY A 230 -17.47 -1.45 -6.06
C GLY A 230 -17.33 -2.93 -5.69
N GLU A 231 -18.11 -3.82 -6.33
CA GLU A 231 -17.94 -5.27 -6.21
C GLU A 231 -16.55 -5.72 -6.68
N LEU A 232 -16.10 -5.27 -7.86
CA LEU A 232 -14.76 -5.58 -8.38
C LEU A 232 -13.67 -5.11 -7.43
N MET A 233 -13.76 -3.88 -6.92
CA MET A 233 -12.81 -3.33 -5.94
C MET A 233 -12.75 -4.19 -4.67
N ALA A 234 -13.91 -4.53 -4.10
CA ALA A 234 -13.98 -5.33 -2.89
C ALA A 234 -13.38 -6.73 -3.09
N LYS A 235 -13.79 -7.44 -4.14
CA LYS A 235 -13.27 -8.79 -4.42
C LYS A 235 -11.77 -8.78 -4.73
N THR A 236 -11.30 -7.81 -5.49
CA THR A 236 -9.86 -7.70 -5.84
C THR A 236 -9.02 -7.47 -4.59
N VAL A 237 -9.44 -6.57 -3.69
CA VAL A 237 -8.71 -6.29 -2.44
C VAL A 237 -8.82 -7.46 -1.47
N TYR A 238 -9.98 -8.08 -1.33
CA TYR A 238 -10.15 -9.26 -0.48
C TYR A 238 -9.16 -10.37 -0.85
N GLU A 239 -9.11 -10.76 -2.12
CA GLU A 239 -8.19 -11.80 -2.60
C GLU A 239 -6.72 -11.38 -2.47
N ALA A 240 -6.39 -10.13 -2.80
CA ALA A 240 -5.02 -9.63 -2.71
C ALA A 240 -4.50 -9.60 -1.26
N VAL A 241 -5.31 -9.10 -0.32
CA VAL A 241 -4.95 -9.03 1.11
C VAL A 241 -4.87 -10.43 1.71
N LYS A 242 -5.82 -11.31 1.40
CA LYS A 242 -5.83 -12.69 1.89
C LYS A 242 -4.55 -13.42 1.49
N GLU A 243 -4.19 -13.38 0.22
CA GLU A 243 -2.95 -13.99 -0.27
C GLU A 243 -1.70 -13.29 0.31
N ALA A 244 -1.71 -11.96 0.45
CA ALA A 244 -0.58 -11.24 1.04
C ALA A 244 -0.32 -11.65 2.49
N ILE A 245 -1.38 -11.86 3.29
CA ILE A 245 -1.24 -12.34 4.68
C ILE A 245 -0.66 -13.76 4.72
N ILE A 246 -1.15 -14.66 3.85
CA ILE A 246 -0.65 -16.03 3.76
C ILE A 246 0.86 -16.01 3.41
N LYS A 247 1.24 -15.28 2.36
CA LYS A 247 2.62 -15.20 1.88
C LYS A 247 3.59 -14.59 2.90
N SER A 248 3.15 -13.56 3.62
CA SER A 248 3.94 -12.99 4.72
C SER A 248 4.08 -13.94 5.90
N SER A 249 3.11 -14.82 6.14
CA SER A 249 3.15 -15.77 7.25
C SER A 249 4.17 -16.90 7.03
N GLU A 250 4.47 -17.22 5.78
CA GLU A 250 5.44 -18.23 5.34
C GLU A 250 6.89 -17.71 5.26
N SER A 251 7.08 -16.38 5.31
CA SER A 251 8.40 -15.77 5.24
C SER A 251 9.11 -15.82 6.61
N PRO A 252 10.38 -16.28 6.70
CA PRO A 252 11.08 -16.38 7.98
C PRO A 252 11.42 -15.03 8.61
N ASP A 253 11.39 -13.94 7.83
CA ASP A 253 11.76 -12.58 8.27
C ASP A 253 10.63 -11.83 8.99
N PHE A 254 9.42 -12.39 8.99
CA PHE A 254 8.23 -11.85 9.68
C PHE A 254 7.45 -13.00 10.23
#